data_AF-W4S4W6-F1
#
_entry.id   AF-W4S4W6-F1
#
_cell.length_a   1.000
_cell.length_b   1.000
_cell.length_c   1.000
_cell.angle_alpha   90.00
_cell.angle_beta   90.00
_cell.angle_gamma   90.00
#
_symmetry.space_group_name_H-M   'P 1'
#
loop_
_entity.id
_entity.type
_entity.pdbx_description
1 polymer ?
#
loop_
_entity_poly.entity_id
_entity_poly.type
_entity_poly.pdbx_seq_one_letter_code
_entity_poly.pdbx_strand_id
1 'polypeptide(L)'
;MYVKAAGNDFFALIENDAQGNPVDRCADQTRKLGVGCALANTDQFNNLITTIVAGAVNADGVRASYSSPDSALWVSGLGGEYGFQRAFDPHPETARPSYGLTNLLPLRRFYKAAIVITDLSGCAAGNNRDRTRQMQNALDSSRSKIDASCNYTARMNGTSAASPTVAGVAALILGANPQLTLRDVKYILATTATQVDPTQPKALYNGTVIDPGWVTNAAGHRFSNWYGFGLVDAAAAVERAMHFTSLPALQDTTWKVYEGNSSTIGGVAAPARLSLNITQSFKVEGVQLYFSATHKDPSHLRVVLVSPSGTRSTVMTPFSTLDQAPDGTVVWLTSSNAFLDEPSAGRWTLEVDDMLADQGKEQLEEFEMRVVGH
;
A
#
# COMPACT_ATOMS: atom_id res chain seq x y z
N MET A 1 -4.29 18.85 -2.81
CA MET A 1 -3.40 17.68 -2.86
C MET A 1 -3.74 16.79 -1.68
N TYR A 2 -4.03 15.52 -1.91
CA TYR A 2 -4.37 14.57 -0.84
C TYR A 2 -3.27 13.52 -0.71
N VAL A 3 -2.70 13.41 0.48
CA VAL A 3 -1.80 12.31 0.86
C VAL A 3 -2.54 11.45 1.86
N LYS A 4 -2.61 10.14 1.61
CA LYS A 4 -3.43 9.21 2.38
C LYS A 4 -2.62 7.99 2.78
N ALA A 5 -2.83 7.53 4.00
CA ALA A 5 -2.20 6.33 4.54
C ALA A 5 -2.76 5.08 3.85
N ALA A 6 -1.88 4.17 3.45
CA ALA A 6 -2.28 2.92 2.79
C ALA A 6 -3.03 1.92 3.71
N GLY A 7 -2.81 1.99 5.03
CA GLY A 7 -3.30 1.01 6.01
C GLY A 7 -2.17 0.36 6.81
N ASN A 8 -2.50 -0.37 7.88
CA ASN A 8 -1.52 -0.93 8.83
C ASN A 8 -1.76 -2.43 9.10
N ASP A 9 -2.32 -3.13 8.13
CA ASP A 9 -2.93 -4.45 8.34
C ASP A 9 -2.22 -5.54 7.52
N PHE A 10 -0.90 -5.46 7.40
CA PHE A 10 -0.15 -6.48 6.66
C PHE A 10 -0.05 -7.82 7.39
N PHE A 11 0.14 -7.82 8.72
CA PHE A 11 0.32 -9.06 9.51
C PHE A 11 -0.84 -9.38 10.45
N ALA A 12 -1.72 -8.43 10.72
CA ALA A 12 -2.86 -8.63 11.60
C ALA A 12 -3.97 -7.65 11.18
N LEU A 13 -5.21 -8.12 11.24
CA LEU A 13 -6.39 -7.26 11.15
C LEU A 13 -7.25 -7.59 12.36
N ILE A 14 -7.20 -6.72 13.37
CA ILE A 14 -7.92 -6.93 14.62
C ILE A 14 -9.28 -6.26 14.54
N GLU A 15 -10.32 -7.07 14.54
CA GLU A 15 -11.72 -6.63 14.59
C GLU A 15 -12.38 -7.13 15.87
N ASN A 16 -13.51 -6.55 16.26
CA ASN A 16 -14.29 -7.08 17.37
C ASN A 16 -15.35 -8.05 16.84
N ASP A 17 -15.45 -9.24 17.45
CA ASP A 17 -16.54 -10.17 17.19
C ASP A 17 -17.89 -9.60 17.66
N ALA A 18 -18.98 -10.33 17.41
CA ALA A 18 -20.33 -9.95 17.85
C ALA A 18 -20.47 -9.81 19.38
N GLN A 19 -19.52 -10.33 20.16
CA GLN A 19 -19.47 -10.23 21.62
C GLN A 19 -18.51 -9.12 22.09
N GLY A 20 -17.87 -8.40 21.17
CA GLY A 20 -16.93 -7.32 21.47
C GLY A 20 -15.50 -7.78 21.77
N ASN A 21 -15.17 -9.07 21.57
CA ASN A 21 -13.81 -9.56 21.79
C ASN A 21 -12.94 -9.31 20.54
N PRO A 22 -11.68 -8.91 20.72
CA PRO A 22 -10.75 -8.74 19.62
C PRO A 22 -10.42 -10.10 18.99
N VAL A 23 -10.60 -10.20 17.67
CA VAL A 23 -10.27 -11.36 16.84
C VAL A 23 -9.33 -10.90 15.73
N ASP A 24 -8.23 -11.62 15.54
CA ASP A 24 -7.37 -11.43 14.38
C ASP A 24 -7.92 -12.21 13.19
N ARG A 25 -8.37 -11.49 12.16
CA ARG A 25 -8.90 -12.09 10.94
C ARG A 25 -7.83 -12.60 9.99
N CYS A 26 -6.58 -12.21 10.21
CA CYS A 26 -5.51 -12.59 9.31
C CYS A 26 -5.06 -14.04 9.54
N ALA A 27 -5.05 -14.83 8.47
CA ALA A 27 -4.65 -16.23 8.52
C ALA A 27 -3.13 -16.39 8.61
N ASP A 28 -2.68 -17.46 9.28
CA ASP A 28 -1.25 -17.80 9.35
C ASP A 28 -0.63 -18.07 7.98
N GLN A 29 -1.43 -18.58 7.04
CA GLN A 29 -1.01 -18.77 5.66
C GLN A 29 -0.65 -17.45 4.99
N THR A 30 -1.49 -16.42 5.12
CA THR A 30 -1.24 -15.06 4.62
C THR A 30 0.10 -14.52 5.13
N ARG A 31 0.33 -14.62 6.45
CA ARG A 31 1.59 -14.20 7.07
C ARG A 31 2.80 -14.96 6.54
N LYS A 32 2.68 -16.28 6.36
CA LYS A 32 3.76 -17.15 5.85
C LYS A 32 4.10 -16.87 4.38
N LEU A 33 3.08 -16.56 3.57
CA LEU A 33 3.24 -16.23 2.16
C LEU A 33 3.83 -14.84 1.94
N GLY A 34 3.70 -13.95 2.94
CA GLY A 34 4.23 -12.59 2.84
C GLY A 34 3.38 -11.70 1.93
N VAL A 35 2.06 -11.92 1.91
CA VAL A 35 1.08 -11.00 1.31
C VAL A 35 0.30 -10.29 2.42
N GLY A 36 -0.34 -9.16 2.10
CA GLY A 36 -1.04 -8.35 3.10
C GLY A 36 -2.38 -8.97 3.51
N CYS A 37 -2.72 -8.88 4.81
CA CYS A 37 -4.06 -9.26 5.28
C CYS A 37 -5.12 -8.33 4.70
N ALA A 38 -4.97 -7.02 4.88
CA ALA A 38 -5.77 -6.03 4.15
C ALA A 38 -4.94 -5.34 3.08
N LEU A 39 -5.52 -5.23 1.89
CA LEU A 39 -4.94 -4.53 0.74
C LEU A 39 -5.36 -3.06 0.76
N ALA A 40 -4.45 -2.18 0.35
CA ALA A 40 -4.72 -0.75 0.39
C ALA A 40 -5.89 -0.33 -0.54
N ASN A 41 -6.16 -1.07 -1.63
CA ASN A 41 -7.29 -0.79 -2.52
C ASN A 41 -8.67 -1.16 -1.96
N THR A 42 -8.76 -1.78 -0.78
CA THR A 42 -10.06 -2.03 -0.13
C THR A 42 -10.72 -0.74 0.33
N ASP A 43 -9.94 0.30 0.64
CA ASP A 43 -10.44 1.67 0.82
C ASP A 43 -10.58 2.35 -0.55
N GLN A 44 -11.82 2.60 -0.98
CA GLN A 44 -12.14 3.25 -2.26
C GLN A 44 -11.40 4.58 -2.49
N PHE A 45 -11.06 5.34 -1.43
CA PHE A 45 -10.37 6.62 -1.57
C PHE A 45 -8.89 6.48 -1.91
N ASN A 46 -8.30 5.30 -1.66
CA ASN A 46 -6.95 4.98 -2.12
C ASN A 46 -6.90 4.78 -3.64
N ASN A 47 -8.03 4.46 -4.27
CA ASN A 47 -8.10 4.20 -5.71
C ASN A 47 -8.38 5.43 -6.57
N LEU A 48 -8.46 6.62 -5.98
CA LEU A 48 -8.64 7.86 -6.72
C LEU A 48 -7.32 8.30 -7.35
N ILE A 49 -7.34 8.63 -8.64
CA ILE A 49 -6.14 9.09 -9.39
C ILE A 49 -5.48 10.32 -8.72
N THR A 50 -6.23 11.15 -8.02
CA THR A 50 -5.73 12.36 -7.36
C THR A 50 -5.11 12.11 -5.98
N THR A 51 -5.25 10.91 -5.42
CA THR A 51 -4.69 10.55 -4.12
C THR A 51 -3.24 10.11 -4.25
N ILE A 52 -2.37 10.57 -3.34
CA ILE A 52 -1.03 10.03 -3.12
C ILE A 52 -1.14 9.04 -1.97
N VAL A 53 -1.26 7.75 -2.29
CA VAL A 53 -1.32 6.69 -1.29
C VAL A 53 0.10 6.38 -0.81
N ALA A 54 0.35 6.53 0.48
CA ALA A 54 1.65 6.40 1.12
C ALA A 54 1.80 5.05 1.84
N GLY A 55 2.75 4.23 1.36
CA GLY A 55 3.28 3.10 2.11
C GLY A 55 4.27 3.56 3.20
N ALA A 56 4.59 2.68 4.14
CA ALA A 56 5.52 2.97 5.23
C ALA A 56 6.82 2.15 5.13
N VAL A 57 7.95 2.83 5.26
CA VAL A 57 9.29 2.26 5.35
C VAL A 57 9.82 2.48 6.78
N ASN A 58 10.53 1.48 7.31
CA ASN A 58 11.17 1.56 8.62
C ASN A 58 12.63 2.02 8.53
N ALA A 59 13.29 2.17 9.68
CA ALA A 59 14.66 2.68 9.76
C ALA A 59 15.73 1.75 9.14
N ASP A 60 15.39 0.49 8.82
CA ASP A 60 16.29 -0.43 8.13
C ASP A 60 16.18 -0.32 6.58
N GLY A 61 15.34 0.59 6.07
CA GLY A 61 15.13 0.76 4.63
C GLY A 61 14.30 -0.36 4.00
N VAL A 62 13.45 -1.03 4.78
CA VAL A 62 12.49 -2.04 4.31
C VAL A 62 11.08 -1.65 4.74
N ARG A 63 10.07 -2.32 4.20
CA ARG A 63 8.66 -2.07 4.52
C ARG A 63 8.46 -2.17 6.03
N ALA A 64 7.83 -1.15 6.62
CA ALA A 64 7.40 -1.20 8.00
C ALA A 64 6.45 -2.38 8.17
N SER A 65 6.62 -3.15 9.24
CA SER A 65 6.00 -4.47 9.35
C SER A 65 4.49 -4.47 9.11
N TYR A 66 3.79 -3.46 9.61
CA TYR A 66 2.34 -3.30 9.48
C TYR A 66 1.87 -2.74 8.13
N SER A 67 2.72 -2.09 7.31
CA SER A 67 2.26 -1.31 6.14
C SER A 67 1.48 -2.16 5.14
N SER A 68 0.20 -1.82 4.90
CA SER A 68 -0.63 -2.51 3.90
C SER A 68 -0.04 -2.38 2.48
N PRO A 69 0.01 -3.46 1.69
CA PRO A 69 0.53 -3.43 0.33
C PRO A 69 -0.61 -3.32 -0.68
N ASP A 70 -0.35 -2.76 -1.87
CA ASP A 70 -1.26 -2.80 -3.03
C ASP A 70 -0.68 -2.11 -4.28
N SER A 71 -1.28 -2.34 -5.45
CA SER A 71 -0.99 -1.58 -6.67
C SER A 71 -1.48 -0.11 -6.65
N ALA A 72 -2.37 0.25 -5.72
CA ALA A 72 -2.83 1.62 -5.51
C ALA A 72 -1.78 2.53 -4.82
N LEU A 73 -0.72 1.96 -4.23
CA LEU A 73 0.37 2.75 -3.64
C LEU A 73 1.01 3.66 -4.71
N TRP A 74 1.32 4.89 -4.33
CA TRP A 74 2.08 5.82 -5.18
C TRP A 74 3.56 5.81 -4.79
N VAL A 75 3.87 6.15 -3.55
CA VAL A 75 5.23 6.20 -2.99
C VAL A 75 5.18 5.77 -1.53
N SER A 76 6.34 5.59 -0.92
CA SER A 76 6.47 5.35 0.52
C SER A 76 7.11 6.52 1.25
N GLY A 77 6.71 6.71 2.50
CA GLY A 77 7.33 7.62 3.46
C GLY A 77 7.91 6.89 4.66
N LEU A 78 8.55 7.64 5.56
CA LEU A 78 9.08 7.10 6.81
C LEU A 78 7.94 6.86 7.81
N GLY A 79 7.69 5.60 8.16
CA GLY A 79 6.70 5.21 9.17
C GLY A 79 7.31 4.55 10.40
N GLY A 80 8.50 3.96 10.28
CA GLY A 80 9.19 3.31 11.40
C GLY A 80 8.52 2.01 11.85
N GLU A 81 8.86 1.52 13.04
CA GLU A 81 8.22 0.38 13.70
C GLU A 81 7.43 0.85 14.92
N TYR A 82 7.89 0.64 16.16
CA TYR A 82 7.10 0.96 17.35
C TYR A 82 7.82 1.84 18.39
N GLY A 83 9.13 2.01 18.26
CA GLY A 83 9.87 2.97 19.08
C GLY A 83 10.02 2.57 20.55
N PHE A 84 9.76 1.31 20.91
CA PHE A 84 10.10 0.83 22.26
C PHE A 84 11.62 0.70 22.41
N GLN A 85 12.12 0.81 23.62
CA GLN A 85 13.54 0.63 23.92
C GLN A 85 13.73 -0.49 24.94
N ARG A 86 14.59 -1.45 24.59
CA ARG A 86 14.87 -2.63 25.42
C ARG A 86 15.32 -2.27 26.84
N ALA A 87 16.06 -1.17 27.00
CA ALA A 87 16.55 -0.71 28.29
C ALA A 87 15.45 -0.36 29.31
N PHE A 88 14.22 -0.15 28.84
CA PHE A 88 13.07 0.18 29.68
C PHE A 88 12.04 -0.95 29.77
N ASP A 89 12.28 -2.07 29.10
CA ASP A 89 11.47 -3.28 29.25
C ASP A 89 12.09 -4.16 30.34
N PRO A 90 11.36 -4.52 31.41
CA PRO A 90 11.89 -5.39 32.45
C PRO A 90 12.10 -6.84 31.98
N HIS A 91 11.38 -7.28 30.92
CA HIS A 91 11.43 -8.66 30.40
C HIS A 91 11.58 -8.68 28.87
N PRO A 92 12.65 -8.06 28.32
CA PRO A 92 12.81 -7.84 26.88
C PRO A 92 12.92 -9.15 26.07
N GLU A 93 13.28 -10.25 26.72
CA GLU A 93 13.35 -11.60 26.14
C GLU A 93 11.97 -12.25 25.96
N THR A 94 10.98 -11.89 26.80
CA THR A 94 9.61 -12.42 26.67
C THR A 94 8.66 -11.42 26.03
N ALA A 95 9.07 -10.15 25.90
CA ALA A 95 8.37 -9.03 25.28
C ALA A 95 6.86 -9.17 25.41
N ARG A 96 6.36 -8.76 26.58
CA ARG A 96 4.94 -8.56 26.84
C ARG A 96 4.58 -7.08 26.72
N PRO A 97 4.68 -6.40 25.55
CA PRO A 97 4.10 -5.08 25.44
C PRO A 97 2.63 -5.16 25.85
N SER A 98 2.19 -4.15 26.59
CA SER A 98 0.88 -4.05 27.24
C SER A 98 -0.32 -4.00 26.27
N TYR A 99 -0.15 -4.43 25.02
CA TYR A 99 -1.10 -4.30 23.91
C TYR A 99 -1.62 -5.63 23.37
N GLY A 100 -1.27 -6.79 23.94
CA GLY A 100 -1.87 -8.08 23.54
C GLY A 100 -1.51 -8.60 22.13
N LEU A 101 -0.76 -7.82 21.34
CA LEU A 101 -0.32 -8.16 19.97
C LEU A 101 0.93 -9.05 19.92
N THR A 102 1.36 -9.59 21.06
CA THR A 102 2.68 -10.21 21.26
C THR A 102 2.87 -11.54 20.55
N ASN A 103 1.76 -12.22 20.24
CA ASN A 103 1.80 -13.52 19.59
C ASN A 103 1.88 -13.42 18.05
N LEU A 104 1.77 -12.21 17.49
CA LEU A 104 1.56 -12.00 16.04
C LEU A 104 2.75 -11.35 15.33
N LEU A 105 3.68 -10.72 16.05
CA LEU A 105 4.83 -10.03 15.49
C LEU A 105 6.13 -10.50 16.16
N PRO A 106 7.22 -10.74 15.40
CA PRO A 106 8.52 -11.01 15.99
C PRO A 106 8.91 -9.91 16.98
N LEU A 107 9.17 -10.31 18.24
CA LEU A 107 9.46 -9.42 19.39
C LEU A 107 10.52 -8.35 19.08
N ARG A 108 11.45 -8.64 18.16
CA ARG A 108 12.50 -7.71 17.73
C ARG A 108 11.97 -6.44 17.05
N ARG A 109 10.79 -6.46 16.44
CA ARG A 109 10.22 -5.31 15.70
C ARG A 109 9.75 -4.19 16.63
N PHE A 110 9.25 -4.53 17.83
CA PHE A 110 8.80 -3.52 18.79
C PHE A 110 9.92 -2.54 19.19
N TYR A 111 11.15 -3.03 19.26
CA TYR A 111 12.31 -2.23 19.67
C TYR A 111 13.01 -1.50 18.52
N LYS A 112 12.44 -1.54 17.31
CA LYS A 112 12.94 -0.78 16.18
C LYS A 112 12.36 0.63 16.20
N ALA A 113 13.12 1.58 15.65
CA ALA A 113 12.80 2.99 15.72
C ALA A 113 11.43 3.30 15.08
N ALA A 114 10.64 4.11 15.76
CA ALA A 114 9.48 4.79 15.20
C ALA A 114 9.83 6.27 14.95
N ILE A 115 8.84 7.15 14.88
CA ILE A 115 9.04 8.57 14.56
C ILE A 115 9.05 9.40 15.86
N VAL A 116 10.10 10.23 15.99
CA VAL A 116 10.15 11.29 17.01
C VAL A 116 9.38 12.49 16.50
N ILE A 117 8.35 12.92 17.23
CA ILE A 117 7.46 14.02 16.82
C ILE A 117 6.90 14.74 18.05
N THR A 118 6.35 15.94 17.85
CA THR A 118 5.55 16.66 18.85
C THR A 118 4.39 15.80 19.35
N ASP A 119 4.11 15.88 20.65
CA ASP A 119 2.97 15.27 21.30
C ASP A 119 2.01 16.34 21.86
N LEU A 120 0.89 15.91 22.44
CA LEU A 120 0.05 16.80 23.24
C LEU A 120 0.88 17.39 24.37
N SER A 121 0.85 18.71 24.51
CA SER A 121 1.77 19.40 25.42
C SER A 121 1.49 19.09 26.89
N GLY A 122 2.57 18.87 27.64
CA GLY A 122 2.53 18.56 29.07
C GLY A 122 2.28 17.08 29.38
N CYS A 123 2.73 16.65 30.57
CA CYS A 123 2.72 15.24 30.97
C CYS A 123 1.36 14.65 31.37
N ALA A 124 0.25 15.36 31.14
CA ALA A 124 -1.09 14.89 31.50
C ALA A 124 -1.80 14.12 30.37
N ALA A 125 -1.41 14.33 29.11
CA ALA A 125 -2.09 13.81 27.93
C ALA A 125 -1.10 13.34 26.87
N GLY A 126 -1.61 12.73 25.80
CA GLY A 126 -0.77 12.27 24.68
C GLY A 126 -0.18 10.86 24.86
N ASN A 127 0.71 10.52 23.94
CA ASN A 127 1.43 9.25 23.95
C ASN A 127 2.50 9.22 25.04
N ASN A 128 3.16 10.35 25.24
CA ASN A 128 4.10 10.67 26.29
C ASN A 128 3.34 11.38 27.42
N ARG A 129 3.05 10.64 28.49
CA ARG A 129 2.38 11.17 29.68
C ARG A 129 2.80 10.41 30.92
N ASP A 130 2.63 11.04 32.07
CA ASP A 130 2.86 10.40 33.35
C ASP A 130 1.82 9.29 33.54
N ARG A 131 2.32 8.08 33.81
CA ARG A 131 1.52 6.89 34.09
C ARG A 131 2.18 6.12 35.22
N THR A 132 1.40 5.28 35.89
CA THR A 132 1.91 4.35 36.90
C THR A 132 2.84 3.29 36.31
N ARG A 133 2.74 3.02 35.00
CA ARG A 133 3.63 2.08 34.29
C ARG A 133 5.05 2.64 34.11
N GLN A 134 6.01 1.75 33.92
CA GLN A 134 7.40 2.10 33.59
C GLN A 134 7.49 2.86 32.26
N MET A 135 8.56 3.65 32.11
CA MET A 135 8.93 4.23 30.81
C MET A 135 9.09 3.10 29.78
N GLN A 136 8.86 3.39 28.51
CA GLN A 136 8.99 2.45 27.39
C GLN A 136 10.00 2.96 26.35
N ASN A 137 10.32 4.24 26.41
CA ASN A 137 11.32 4.95 25.66
C ASN A 137 11.94 6.06 26.53
N ALA A 138 13.17 6.46 26.24
CA ALA A 138 13.91 7.51 26.94
C ALA A 138 13.24 8.89 26.90
N LEU A 139 12.34 9.15 25.94
CA LEU A 139 11.53 10.38 25.91
C LEU A 139 10.32 10.34 26.87
N ASP A 140 9.93 9.17 27.37
CA ASP A 140 8.68 9.03 28.10
C ASP A 140 8.71 9.69 29.50
N SER A 141 7.60 10.32 29.86
CA SER A 141 7.20 10.91 31.13
C SER A 141 8.08 12.07 31.62
N SER A 142 7.62 12.72 32.70
CA SER A 142 8.37 13.75 33.43
C SER A 142 9.69 13.23 34.02
N ARG A 143 9.88 11.91 34.03
CA ARG A 143 11.12 11.22 34.42
C ARG A 143 12.19 11.24 33.33
N SER A 144 11.85 11.60 32.09
CA SER A 144 12.81 11.70 31.00
C SER A 144 13.87 12.77 31.32
N LYS A 145 15.14 12.45 31.07
CA LYS A 145 16.24 13.42 31.14
C LYS A 145 16.33 14.33 29.90
N ILE A 146 15.54 14.02 28.86
CA ILE A 146 15.56 14.70 27.55
C ILE A 146 14.33 15.58 27.39
N ASP A 147 13.15 15.07 27.76
CA ASP A 147 11.87 15.77 27.66
C ASP A 147 11.02 15.59 28.93
N ALA A 148 11.48 16.19 30.04
CA ALA A 148 10.72 16.22 31.29
C ALA A 148 9.38 16.98 31.18
N SER A 149 9.15 17.70 30.06
CA SER A 149 7.89 18.39 29.77
C SER A 149 6.86 17.54 29.02
N CYS A 150 7.24 16.35 28.56
CA CYS A 150 6.42 15.44 27.76
C CYS A 150 5.84 16.05 26.47
N ASN A 151 6.53 17.01 25.86
CA ASN A 151 6.05 17.69 24.66
C ASN A 151 6.36 16.92 23.36
N TYR A 152 7.11 15.81 23.45
CA TYR A 152 7.51 14.99 22.31
C TYR A 152 7.31 13.51 22.60
N THR A 153 7.13 12.71 21.57
CA THR A 153 7.04 11.25 21.66
C THR A 153 7.92 10.60 20.60
N ALA A 154 8.49 9.44 20.92
CA ALA A 154 9.26 8.60 19.99
C ALA A 154 8.46 7.37 19.52
N ARG A 155 7.15 7.33 19.78
CA ARG A 155 6.31 6.15 19.55
C ARG A 155 5.26 6.34 18.46
N MET A 156 5.25 7.48 17.76
CA MET A 156 4.36 7.67 16.61
C MET A 156 4.84 6.82 15.44
N ASN A 157 3.93 6.10 14.79
CA ASN A 157 4.25 5.17 13.71
C ASN A 157 3.09 5.06 12.70
N GLY A 158 3.15 4.05 11.84
CA GLY A 158 2.09 3.73 10.89
C GLY A 158 2.36 4.30 9.50
N THR A 159 1.58 3.86 8.53
CA THR A 159 1.32 4.64 7.31
C THR A 159 0.70 6.01 7.64
N SER A 160 0.12 6.15 8.84
CA SER A 160 -0.25 7.42 9.47
C SER A 160 0.93 8.36 9.73
N ALA A 161 2.14 7.85 9.96
CA ALA A 161 3.36 8.65 10.06
C ALA A 161 4.10 8.79 8.71
N ALA A 162 3.96 7.80 7.82
CA ALA A 162 4.47 7.91 6.45
C ALA A 162 3.77 9.00 5.64
N SER A 163 2.44 9.13 5.80
CA SER A 163 1.63 10.16 5.12
C SER A 163 2.12 11.59 5.36
N PRO A 164 2.31 12.08 6.61
CA PRO A 164 2.86 13.41 6.85
C PRO A 164 4.32 13.53 6.39
N THR A 165 5.10 12.44 6.37
CA THR A 165 6.45 12.46 5.76
C THR A 165 6.37 12.80 4.28
N VAL A 166 5.52 12.09 3.52
CA VAL A 166 5.31 12.36 2.08
C VAL A 166 4.72 13.76 1.87
N ALA A 167 3.77 14.18 2.71
CA ALA A 167 3.18 15.52 2.65
C ALA A 167 4.24 16.62 2.90
N GLY A 168 5.18 16.39 3.82
CA GLY A 168 6.31 17.28 4.06
C GLY A 168 7.21 17.44 2.83
N VAL A 169 7.56 16.33 2.16
CA VAL A 169 8.32 16.38 0.90
C VAL A 169 7.54 17.12 -0.19
N ALA A 170 6.24 16.86 -0.31
CA ALA A 170 5.39 17.58 -1.26
C ALA A 170 5.31 19.09 -0.97
N ALA A 171 5.31 19.49 0.30
CA ALA A 171 5.41 20.89 0.70
C ALA A 171 6.76 21.51 0.34
N LEU A 172 7.87 20.78 0.47
CA LEU A 172 9.20 21.24 0.03
C LEU A 172 9.25 21.44 -1.49
N ILE A 173 8.69 20.50 -2.27
CA ILE A 173 8.55 20.61 -3.74
C ILE A 173 7.81 21.91 -4.11
N LEU A 174 6.66 22.14 -3.50
CA LEU A 174 5.85 23.34 -3.76
C LEU A 174 6.49 24.63 -3.23
N GLY A 175 7.28 24.54 -2.16
CA GLY A 175 8.08 25.65 -1.65
C GLY A 175 9.18 26.06 -2.63
N ALA A 176 9.77 25.09 -3.34
CA ALA A 176 10.76 25.34 -4.38
C ALA A 176 10.13 25.85 -5.69
N ASN A 177 8.96 25.34 -6.05
CA ASN A 177 8.22 25.79 -7.22
C ASN A 177 6.69 25.79 -6.98
N PRO A 178 6.10 26.96 -6.65
CA PRO A 178 4.68 27.06 -6.31
C PRO A 178 3.75 27.00 -7.53
N GLN A 179 4.28 26.97 -8.76
CA GLN A 179 3.48 26.86 -9.99
C GLN A 179 3.15 25.40 -10.35
N LEU A 180 3.74 24.43 -9.66
CA LEU A 180 3.51 23.01 -9.93
C LEU A 180 2.08 22.60 -9.60
N THR A 181 1.47 21.86 -10.52
CA THR A 181 0.16 21.25 -10.31
C THR A 181 0.27 20.01 -9.42
N LEU A 182 -0.87 19.50 -8.94
CA LEU A 182 -0.91 18.22 -8.23
C LEU A 182 -0.26 17.09 -9.03
N ARG A 183 -0.52 17.03 -10.35
CA ARG A 183 0.02 15.99 -11.23
C ARG A 183 1.54 16.10 -11.34
N ASP A 184 2.06 17.32 -11.43
CA ASP A 184 3.50 17.58 -11.46
C ASP A 184 4.17 17.09 -10.16
N VAL A 185 3.58 17.42 -9.00
CA VAL A 185 4.10 16.95 -7.70
C VAL A 185 4.07 15.43 -7.60
N LYS A 186 2.96 14.78 -8.00
CA LYS A 186 2.87 13.31 -8.05
C LYS A 186 3.98 12.72 -8.91
N TYR A 187 4.14 13.25 -10.12
CA TYR A 187 5.12 12.76 -11.08
C TYR A 187 6.56 12.93 -10.58
N ILE A 188 6.89 14.09 -10.02
CA ILE A 188 8.20 14.32 -9.40
C ILE A 188 8.45 13.31 -8.29
N LEU A 189 7.52 13.14 -7.34
CA LEU A 189 7.66 12.17 -6.25
C LEU A 189 7.93 10.75 -6.75
N ALA A 190 7.19 10.29 -7.77
CA ALA A 190 7.36 8.96 -8.34
C ALA A 190 8.72 8.80 -9.02
N THR A 191 9.08 9.76 -9.87
CA THR A 191 10.24 9.66 -10.76
C THR A 191 11.56 10.06 -10.11
N THR A 192 11.53 10.50 -8.85
CA THR A 192 12.72 10.73 -8.02
C THR A 192 12.76 9.81 -6.79
N ALA A 193 11.78 8.93 -6.61
CA ALA A 193 11.75 8.01 -5.48
C ALA A 193 12.95 7.05 -5.51
N THR A 194 13.47 6.72 -4.33
CA THR A 194 14.53 5.74 -4.17
C THR A 194 13.94 4.34 -4.11
N GLN A 195 14.46 3.42 -4.93
CA GLN A 195 14.17 2.00 -4.81
C GLN A 195 14.85 1.43 -3.54
N VAL A 196 14.10 1.39 -2.46
CA VAL A 196 14.50 0.70 -1.22
C VAL A 196 14.23 -0.80 -1.32
N ASP A 197 14.95 -1.61 -0.55
CA ASP A 197 14.82 -3.07 -0.56
C ASP A 197 14.78 -3.68 -1.99
N PRO A 198 15.84 -3.48 -2.80
CA PRO A 198 15.85 -3.94 -4.21
C PRO A 198 15.76 -5.47 -4.32
N THR A 199 15.98 -6.19 -3.22
CA THR A 199 15.89 -7.65 -3.10
C THR A 199 14.57 -8.14 -2.51
N GLN A 200 13.52 -7.31 -2.49
CA GLN A 200 12.19 -7.69 -2.01
C GLN A 200 11.82 -9.10 -2.53
N PRO A 201 11.49 -10.05 -1.63
CA PRO A 201 11.17 -11.41 -2.03
C PRO A 201 9.84 -11.44 -2.79
N LYS A 202 9.75 -12.36 -3.75
CA LYS A 202 8.48 -12.73 -4.37
C LYS A 202 7.66 -13.55 -3.39
N ALA A 203 6.35 -13.31 -3.35
CA ALA A 203 5.44 -14.21 -2.67
C ALA A 203 5.03 -15.33 -3.65
N LEU A 204 5.15 -16.58 -3.20
CA LEU A 204 4.85 -17.77 -4.00
C LEU A 204 3.81 -18.63 -3.29
N TYR A 205 2.81 -19.10 -4.03
CA TYR A 205 1.88 -20.14 -3.59
C TYR A 205 1.90 -21.29 -4.60
N ASN A 206 2.23 -22.50 -4.14
CA ASN A 206 2.40 -23.70 -5.00
C ASN A 206 3.26 -23.45 -6.26
N GLY A 207 4.37 -22.70 -6.10
CA GLY A 207 5.28 -22.34 -7.20
C GLY A 207 4.81 -21.18 -8.08
N THR A 208 3.60 -20.66 -7.87
CA THR A 208 3.03 -19.53 -8.61
C THR A 208 3.33 -18.21 -7.93
N VAL A 209 3.77 -17.22 -8.70
CA VAL A 209 3.95 -15.84 -8.22
C VAL A 209 2.60 -15.19 -7.93
N ILE A 210 2.37 -14.83 -6.66
CA ILE A 210 1.18 -14.09 -6.23
C ILE A 210 1.50 -12.62 -5.94
N ASP A 211 2.74 -12.31 -5.56
CA ASP A 211 3.30 -10.95 -5.55
C ASP A 211 4.70 -11.00 -6.19
N PRO A 212 4.94 -10.27 -7.30
CA PRO A 212 6.21 -10.33 -8.03
C PRO A 212 7.37 -9.58 -7.37
N GLY A 213 7.13 -8.82 -6.30
CA GLY A 213 8.10 -7.88 -5.77
C GLY A 213 8.25 -6.65 -6.66
N TRP A 214 9.48 -6.14 -6.79
CA TRP A 214 9.79 -5.07 -7.73
C TRP A 214 9.63 -5.52 -9.18
N VAL A 215 8.79 -4.80 -9.92
CA VAL A 215 8.64 -4.93 -11.38
C VAL A 215 9.20 -3.68 -12.06
N THR A 216 9.78 -3.84 -13.25
CA THR A 216 10.12 -2.70 -14.12
C THR A 216 9.15 -2.72 -15.30
N ASN A 217 8.45 -1.62 -15.49
CA ASN A 217 7.45 -1.48 -16.54
C ASN A 217 8.13 -1.18 -17.89
N ALA A 218 7.36 -1.16 -18.98
CA ALA A 218 7.90 -0.97 -20.33
C ALA A 218 8.44 0.45 -20.59
N ALA A 219 8.08 1.43 -19.76
CA ALA A 219 8.65 2.78 -19.76
C ALA A 219 9.91 2.91 -18.88
N GLY A 220 10.34 1.83 -18.22
CA GLY A 220 11.54 1.80 -17.40
C GLY A 220 11.33 2.21 -15.93
N HIS A 221 10.10 2.46 -15.50
CA HIS A 221 9.79 2.77 -14.11
C HIS A 221 9.73 1.51 -13.26
N ARG A 222 10.32 1.57 -12.06
CA ARG A 222 10.25 0.49 -11.08
C ARG A 222 9.06 0.70 -10.17
N PHE A 223 8.32 -0.36 -9.89
CA PHE A 223 7.15 -0.33 -9.03
C PHE A 223 7.08 -1.59 -8.16
N SER A 224 6.57 -1.45 -6.95
CA SER A 224 6.30 -2.56 -6.03
C SER A 224 5.01 -2.31 -5.27
N ASN A 225 4.21 -3.37 -5.06
CA ASN A 225 3.03 -3.29 -4.19
C ASN A 225 3.38 -3.00 -2.73
N TRP A 226 4.64 -3.11 -2.30
CA TRP A 226 5.10 -2.75 -0.95
C TRP A 226 5.55 -1.30 -0.83
N TYR A 227 5.98 -0.68 -1.94
CA TYR A 227 6.71 0.58 -1.91
C TYR A 227 6.20 1.65 -2.88
N GLY A 228 5.22 1.32 -3.73
CA GLY A 228 4.88 2.15 -4.90
C GLY A 228 6.11 2.30 -5.81
N PHE A 229 6.40 3.53 -6.24
CA PHE A 229 7.65 3.85 -6.95
C PHE A 229 8.90 3.88 -6.05
N GLY A 230 8.73 3.87 -4.72
CA GLY A 230 9.84 3.85 -3.77
C GLY A 230 9.69 4.85 -2.63
N LEU A 231 10.74 4.96 -1.80
CA LEU A 231 10.82 5.93 -0.72
C LEU A 231 11.03 7.33 -1.29
N VAL A 232 10.25 8.31 -0.84
CA VAL A 232 10.43 9.71 -1.26
C VAL A 232 11.84 10.21 -0.96
N ASP A 233 12.50 10.79 -1.98
CA ASP A 233 13.78 11.47 -1.85
C ASP A 233 13.54 13.00 -1.92
N ALA A 234 13.63 13.66 -0.78
CA ALA A 234 13.37 15.10 -0.69
C ALA A 234 14.37 15.94 -1.49
N ALA A 235 15.65 15.55 -1.49
CA ALA A 235 16.68 16.31 -2.18
C ALA A 235 16.51 16.20 -3.70
N ALA A 236 16.35 14.97 -4.21
CA ALA A 236 16.14 14.74 -5.64
C ALA A 236 14.81 15.35 -6.13
N ALA A 237 13.75 15.28 -5.31
CA ALA A 237 12.46 15.86 -5.66
C ALA A 237 12.49 17.40 -5.74
N VAL A 238 13.12 18.07 -4.77
CA VAL A 238 13.27 19.53 -4.77
C VAL A 238 14.16 19.99 -5.92
N GLU A 239 15.26 19.28 -6.17
CA GLU A 239 16.15 19.57 -7.31
C GLU A 239 15.38 19.50 -8.64
N ARG A 240 14.61 18.43 -8.84
CA ARG A 240 13.78 18.27 -10.03
C ARG A 240 12.73 19.38 -10.13
N ALA A 241 12.10 19.76 -9.01
CA ALA A 241 11.02 20.75 -8.97
C ALA A 241 11.46 22.15 -9.44
N MET A 242 12.68 22.57 -9.14
CA MET A 242 13.22 23.89 -9.51
C MET A 242 13.27 24.12 -11.02
N HIS A 243 13.36 23.04 -11.81
CA HIS A 243 13.48 23.09 -13.26
C HIS A 243 12.38 22.29 -13.98
N PHE A 244 11.35 21.86 -13.25
CA PHE A 244 10.31 21.00 -13.83
C PHE A 244 9.41 21.78 -14.77
N THR A 245 9.23 21.25 -15.98
CA THR A 245 8.20 21.71 -16.91
C THR A 245 6.92 20.94 -16.64
N SER A 246 5.82 21.65 -16.40
CA SER A 246 4.53 21.02 -16.11
C SER A 246 4.13 20.01 -17.18
N LEU A 247 3.48 18.93 -16.73
CA LEU A 247 2.95 17.90 -17.60
C LEU A 247 1.91 18.49 -18.58
N PRO A 248 1.76 17.90 -19.78
CA PRO A 248 0.70 18.28 -20.72
C PRO A 248 -0.69 18.14 -20.11
N ALA A 249 -1.70 18.67 -20.81
CA ALA A 249 -3.08 18.58 -20.40
C ALA A 249 -3.51 17.13 -20.13
N LEU A 250 -4.26 16.92 -19.06
CA LEU A 250 -4.76 15.61 -18.68
C LEU A 250 -5.66 15.04 -19.78
N GLN A 251 -5.39 13.80 -20.17
CA GLN A 251 -6.22 12.99 -21.03
C GLN A 251 -6.85 11.86 -20.22
N ASP A 252 -8.07 11.47 -20.63
CA ASP A 252 -8.89 10.49 -19.94
C ASP A 252 -9.68 9.69 -20.97
N THR A 253 -9.60 8.36 -20.91
CA THR A 253 -10.37 7.50 -21.82
C THR A 253 -11.86 7.51 -21.54
N THR A 254 -12.26 8.07 -20.38
CA THR A 254 -13.49 7.74 -19.64
C THR A 254 -13.55 6.25 -19.31
N TRP A 255 -14.59 5.81 -18.60
CA TRP A 255 -14.84 4.38 -18.42
C TRP A 255 -15.10 3.71 -19.78
N LYS A 256 -14.43 2.57 -19.98
CA LYS A 256 -14.60 1.66 -21.10
C LYS A 256 -15.12 0.35 -20.56
N VAL A 257 -16.16 -0.17 -21.20
CA VAL A 257 -16.89 -1.37 -20.78
C VAL A 257 -16.56 -2.51 -21.73
N TYR A 258 -16.29 -3.68 -21.18
CA TYR A 258 -16.14 -4.91 -21.95
C TYR A 258 -17.52 -5.44 -22.35
N GLU A 259 -17.77 -5.58 -23.65
CA GLU A 259 -19.07 -5.99 -24.21
C GLU A 259 -19.11 -7.45 -24.68
N GLY A 260 -18.07 -8.25 -24.38
CA GLY A 260 -18.00 -9.64 -24.78
C GLY A 260 -18.67 -10.61 -23.80
N ASN A 261 -18.50 -11.91 -24.04
CA ASN A 261 -19.00 -12.95 -23.15
C ASN A 261 -18.16 -13.04 -21.85
N SER A 262 -18.78 -13.56 -20.80
CA SER A 262 -18.10 -13.93 -19.56
C SER A 262 -17.00 -14.97 -19.80
N SER A 263 -16.10 -15.10 -18.83
CA SER A 263 -14.98 -16.04 -18.87
C SER A 263 -14.94 -16.87 -17.59
N THR A 264 -14.86 -18.19 -17.73
CA THR A 264 -14.78 -19.10 -16.58
C THR A 264 -13.49 -18.87 -15.79
N ILE A 265 -13.63 -18.65 -14.49
CA ILE A 265 -12.53 -18.52 -13.54
C ILE A 265 -12.05 -19.93 -13.21
N GLY A 266 -10.91 -20.32 -13.78
CA GLY A 266 -10.20 -21.53 -13.38
C GLY A 266 -9.05 -21.23 -12.42
N GLY A 267 -8.20 -22.23 -12.23
CA GLY A 267 -6.93 -22.05 -11.53
C GLY A 267 -5.86 -21.33 -12.35
N VAL A 268 -4.66 -21.26 -11.79
CA VAL A 268 -3.49 -20.56 -12.39
C VAL A 268 -3.19 -20.97 -13.84
N ALA A 269 -3.43 -22.23 -14.20
CA ALA A 269 -3.19 -22.73 -15.56
C ALA A 269 -4.24 -22.26 -16.58
N ALA A 270 -5.42 -21.85 -16.12
CA ALA A 270 -6.56 -21.43 -16.93
C ALA A 270 -7.31 -20.25 -16.29
N PRO A 271 -6.66 -19.08 -16.11
CA PRO A 271 -7.32 -17.90 -15.56
C PRO A 271 -8.41 -17.41 -16.53
N ALA A 272 -9.48 -16.85 -15.98
CA ALA A 272 -10.44 -16.06 -16.74
C ALA A 272 -9.74 -14.85 -17.35
N ARG A 273 -10.13 -14.46 -18.57
CA ARG A 273 -9.55 -13.30 -19.27
C ARG A 273 -10.62 -12.48 -19.96
N LEU A 274 -10.75 -11.22 -19.56
CA LEU A 274 -11.51 -10.21 -20.31
C LEU A 274 -10.54 -9.15 -20.84
N SER A 275 -10.74 -8.68 -22.07
CA SER A 275 -9.81 -7.75 -22.72
C SER A 275 -10.51 -6.57 -23.37
N LEU A 276 -9.96 -5.37 -23.14
CA LEU A 276 -10.42 -4.11 -23.70
C LEU A 276 -9.37 -3.52 -24.63
N ASN A 277 -9.81 -2.91 -25.73
CA ASN A 277 -8.92 -2.20 -26.63
C ASN A 277 -9.09 -0.69 -26.46
N ILE A 278 -8.04 -0.02 -25.98
CA ILE A 278 -7.97 1.44 -25.87
C ILE A 278 -7.35 1.99 -27.16
N THR A 279 -8.01 2.95 -27.80
CA THR A 279 -7.51 3.56 -29.05
C THR A 279 -6.83 4.91 -28.82
N GLN A 280 -7.19 5.61 -27.74
CA GLN A 280 -6.53 6.84 -27.34
C GLN A 280 -5.08 6.56 -26.95
N SER A 281 -4.16 7.36 -27.49
CA SER A 281 -2.72 7.19 -27.33
C SER A 281 -2.13 8.38 -26.57
N PHE A 282 -1.71 8.12 -25.34
CA PHE A 282 -1.04 9.04 -24.44
C PHE A 282 -0.23 8.24 -23.41
N LYS A 283 0.58 8.92 -22.59
CA LYS A 283 1.35 8.30 -21.51
C LYS A 283 0.49 8.10 -20.28
N VAL A 284 0.46 6.88 -19.74
CA VAL A 284 -0.36 6.56 -18.56
C VAL A 284 0.17 7.25 -17.31
N GLU A 285 -0.71 7.84 -16.50
CA GLU A 285 -0.44 8.29 -15.13
C GLU A 285 -1.07 7.37 -14.08
N GLY A 286 -2.18 6.72 -14.42
CA GLY A 286 -2.84 5.73 -13.56
C GLY A 286 -4.01 5.04 -14.26
N VAL A 287 -4.39 3.87 -13.75
CA VAL A 287 -5.49 3.06 -14.28
C VAL A 287 -6.47 2.72 -13.16
N GLN A 288 -7.76 2.90 -13.40
CA GLN A 288 -8.85 2.47 -12.52
C GLN A 288 -9.63 1.31 -13.15
N LEU A 289 -10.15 0.41 -12.32
CA LEU A 289 -10.84 -0.80 -12.73
C LEU A 289 -12.11 -1.00 -11.91
N TYR A 290 -13.12 -1.54 -12.57
CA TYR A 290 -14.30 -2.17 -11.98
C TYR A 290 -14.40 -3.58 -12.57
N PHE A 291 -14.80 -4.56 -11.76
CA PHE A 291 -15.17 -5.88 -12.27
C PHE A 291 -16.12 -6.61 -11.32
N SER A 292 -16.85 -7.57 -11.86
CA SER A 292 -17.72 -8.46 -11.09
C SER A 292 -17.54 -9.91 -11.52
N ALA A 293 -17.74 -10.81 -10.57
CA ALA A 293 -17.61 -12.24 -10.76
C ALA A 293 -18.61 -13.01 -9.90
N THR A 294 -19.06 -14.17 -10.38
CA THR A 294 -19.96 -15.04 -9.59
C THR A 294 -19.24 -15.77 -8.45
N HIS A 295 -17.93 -15.58 -8.32
CA HIS A 295 -17.11 -16.14 -7.25
C HIS A 295 -17.50 -15.58 -5.88
N LYS A 296 -17.75 -16.45 -4.91
CA LYS A 296 -18.31 -16.07 -3.60
C LYS A 296 -17.26 -15.79 -2.53
N ASP A 297 -16.02 -16.16 -2.79
CA ASP A 297 -14.91 -15.95 -1.86
C ASP A 297 -13.78 -15.13 -2.53
N PRO A 298 -13.85 -13.80 -2.52
CA PRO A 298 -12.82 -12.97 -3.14
C PRO A 298 -11.43 -13.15 -2.50
N SER A 299 -11.34 -13.72 -1.29
CA SER A 299 -10.05 -13.98 -0.65
C SER A 299 -9.24 -15.05 -1.41
N HIS A 300 -9.85 -15.90 -2.24
CA HIS A 300 -9.10 -16.89 -3.02
C HIS A 300 -8.57 -16.33 -4.35
N LEU A 301 -9.09 -15.18 -4.79
CA LEU A 301 -8.83 -14.66 -6.12
C LEU A 301 -7.48 -13.95 -6.18
N ARG A 302 -6.73 -14.23 -7.24
CA ARG A 302 -5.65 -13.37 -7.72
C ARG A 302 -6.15 -12.59 -8.93
N VAL A 303 -5.92 -11.28 -8.93
CA VAL A 303 -6.33 -10.38 -10.00
C VAL A 303 -5.10 -9.68 -10.57
N VAL A 304 -4.88 -9.82 -11.88
CA VAL A 304 -3.74 -9.23 -12.58
C VAL A 304 -4.24 -8.40 -13.76
N LEU A 305 -3.80 -7.14 -13.82
CA LEU A 305 -3.99 -6.32 -15.03
C LEU A 305 -2.73 -6.38 -15.88
N VAL A 306 -2.91 -6.61 -17.19
CA VAL A 306 -1.83 -6.65 -18.19
C VAL A 306 -1.97 -5.47 -19.14
N SER A 307 -0.91 -4.67 -19.30
CA SER A 307 -0.89 -3.54 -20.24
C SER A 307 -0.63 -3.99 -21.69
N PRO A 308 -0.90 -3.13 -22.69
CA PRO A 308 -0.55 -3.39 -24.10
C PRO A 308 0.92 -3.69 -24.31
N SER A 309 1.78 -3.14 -23.45
CA SER A 309 3.23 -3.36 -23.48
C SER A 309 3.67 -4.66 -22.80
N GLY A 310 2.74 -5.42 -22.20
CA GLY A 310 3.00 -6.70 -21.53
C GLY A 310 3.38 -6.60 -20.05
N THR A 311 3.39 -5.40 -19.46
CA THR A 311 3.61 -5.23 -18.03
C THR A 311 2.44 -5.83 -17.25
N ARG A 312 2.74 -6.51 -16.16
CA ARG A 312 1.75 -7.20 -15.32
C ARG A 312 1.73 -6.58 -13.93
N SER A 313 0.56 -6.10 -13.50
CA SER A 313 0.32 -5.58 -12.15
C SER A 313 -0.61 -6.52 -11.41
N THR A 314 -0.14 -7.11 -10.29
CA THR A 314 -1.07 -7.78 -9.37
C THR A 314 -1.88 -6.71 -8.65
N VAL A 315 -3.17 -6.63 -8.99
CA VAL A 315 -4.11 -5.66 -8.39
C VAL A 315 -4.73 -6.21 -7.11
N MET A 316 -4.91 -7.52 -7.03
CA MET A 316 -5.40 -8.17 -5.82
C MET A 316 -4.59 -9.44 -5.59
N THR A 317 -3.94 -9.53 -4.44
CA THR A 317 -3.29 -10.77 -4.00
C THR A 317 -4.34 -11.69 -3.36
N PRO A 318 -4.21 -13.01 -3.51
CA PRO A 318 -5.04 -13.97 -2.79
C PRO A 318 -4.70 -13.95 -1.28
N PHE A 319 -5.53 -14.63 -0.51
CA PHE A 319 -5.45 -14.85 0.93
C PHE A 319 -5.54 -13.57 1.77
N SER A 320 -6.15 -12.52 1.23
CA SER A 320 -6.53 -11.32 1.98
C SER A 320 -7.74 -11.59 2.90
N THR A 321 -8.12 -10.63 3.71
CA THR A 321 -9.24 -10.73 4.66
C THR A 321 -10.57 -10.25 4.06
N LEU A 322 -10.70 -10.24 2.73
CA LEU A 322 -11.94 -9.86 2.06
C LEU A 322 -13.08 -10.77 2.49
N ASP A 323 -14.25 -10.18 2.74
CA ASP A 323 -15.43 -10.90 3.18
C ASP A 323 -16.00 -11.80 2.10
N GLN A 324 -16.70 -12.86 2.53
CA GLN A 324 -17.52 -13.67 1.64
C GLN A 324 -18.57 -12.77 0.95
N ALA A 325 -18.81 -13.04 -0.32
CA ALA A 325 -19.78 -12.36 -1.16
C ALA A 325 -20.83 -13.37 -1.65
N PRO A 326 -21.91 -13.63 -0.88
CA PRO A 326 -22.87 -14.69 -1.18
C PRO A 326 -23.53 -14.60 -2.56
N ASP A 327 -23.63 -13.37 -3.08
CA ASP A 327 -24.23 -13.01 -4.36
C ASP A 327 -23.21 -12.85 -5.49
N GLY A 328 -21.93 -13.10 -5.22
CA GLY A 328 -20.82 -12.86 -6.15
C GLY A 328 -19.96 -11.65 -5.75
N THR A 329 -18.70 -11.69 -6.15
CA THR A 329 -17.71 -10.66 -5.89
C THR A 329 -17.94 -9.46 -6.79
N VAL A 330 -18.01 -8.26 -6.22
CA VAL A 330 -18.02 -7.00 -6.96
C VAL A 330 -16.92 -6.10 -6.43
N VAL A 331 -16.00 -5.69 -7.30
CA VAL A 331 -14.98 -4.69 -7.00
C VAL A 331 -15.39 -3.38 -7.66
N TRP A 332 -15.98 -2.51 -6.85
CA TRP A 332 -16.54 -1.23 -7.31
C TRP A 332 -15.49 -0.26 -7.88
N LEU A 333 -14.31 -0.23 -7.26
CA LEU A 333 -13.21 0.61 -7.71
C LEU A 333 -11.90 0.07 -7.13
N THR A 334 -10.99 -0.31 -8.02
CA THR A 334 -9.58 -0.55 -7.69
C THR A 334 -8.68 0.19 -8.67
N SER A 335 -7.37 0.25 -8.41
CA SER A 335 -6.43 0.98 -9.26
C SER A 335 -5.04 0.37 -9.30
N SER A 336 -4.28 0.70 -10.33
CA SER A 336 -2.85 0.40 -10.41
C SER A 336 -2.06 1.57 -10.99
N ASN A 337 -0.94 1.87 -10.32
CA ASN A 337 0.03 2.87 -10.75
C ASN A 337 1.24 2.27 -11.47
N ALA A 338 1.33 0.94 -11.61
CA ALA A 338 2.51 0.25 -12.15
C ALA A 338 2.84 0.60 -13.62
N PHE A 339 1.92 1.26 -14.32
CA PHE A 339 2.00 1.52 -15.77
C PHE A 339 2.45 2.93 -16.13
N LEU A 340 2.93 3.72 -15.16
CA LEU A 340 3.38 5.11 -15.39
C LEU A 340 4.25 5.23 -16.65
N ASP A 341 3.95 6.23 -17.48
CA ASP A 341 4.58 6.57 -18.76
C ASP A 341 4.51 5.50 -19.87
N GLU A 342 3.87 4.34 -19.66
CA GLU A 342 3.59 3.42 -20.76
C GLU A 342 2.58 4.01 -21.75
N PRO A 343 2.61 3.59 -23.03
CA PRO A 343 1.54 3.93 -23.97
C PRO A 343 0.19 3.36 -23.52
N SER A 344 -0.85 4.19 -23.53
CA SER A 344 -2.22 3.79 -23.18
C SER A 344 -2.89 2.92 -24.25
N ALA A 345 -2.53 3.11 -25.52
CA ALA A 345 -3.21 2.49 -26.65
C ALA A 345 -2.86 1.00 -26.81
N GLY A 346 -3.87 0.20 -27.09
CA GLY A 346 -3.78 -1.24 -27.36
C GLY A 346 -4.64 -2.08 -26.43
N ARG A 347 -4.33 -3.37 -26.39
CA ARG A 347 -5.10 -4.36 -25.63
C ARG A 347 -4.67 -4.40 -24.17
N TRP A 348 -5.61 -4.09 -23.28
CA TRP A 348 -5.50 -4.33 -21.84
C TRP A 348 -6.26 -5.61 -21.50
N THR A 349 -5.69 -6.44 -20.63
CA THR A 349 -6.30 -7.73 -20.25
C THR A 349 -6.38 -7.84 -18.74
N LEU A 350 -7.59 -8.05 -18.22
CA LEU A 350 -7.83 -8.46 -16.84
C LEU A 350 -7.77 -9.98 -16.76
N GLU A 351 -6.88 -10.51 -15.92
CA GLU A 351 -6.78 -11.93 -15.61
C GLU A 351 -7.23 -12.19 -14.18
N VAL A 352 -8.12 -13.16 -13.99
CA VAL A 352 -8.63 -13.56 -12.66
C VAL A 352 -8.54 -15.09 -12.54
N ASP A 353 -7.89 -15.56 -11.50
CA ASP A 353 -7.79 -16.98 -11.16
C ASP A 353 -8.13 -17.24 -9.69
N ASP A 354 -8.75 -18.39 -9.43
CA ASP A 354 -8.93 -18.92 -8.08
C ASP A 354 -7.68 -19.72 -7.70
N MET A 355 -6.99 -19.27 -6.65
CA MET A 355 -5.74 -19.88 -6.21
C MET A 355 -5.93 -21.19 -5.44
N LEU A 356 -7.17 -21.57 -5.09
CA LEU A 356 -7.50 -22.82 -4.40
C LEU A 356 -8.22 -23.85 -5.29
N ALA A 357 -8.55 -23.53 -6.54
CA ALA A 357 -9.20 -24.44 -7.47
C ALA A 357 -8.35 -24.68 -8.73
N ASP A 358 -8.32 -25.93 -9.23
CA ASP A 358 -7.68 -26.25 -10.51
C ASP A 358 -8.61 -26.03 -11.70
N GLN A 359 -9.91 -26.26 -11.49
CA GLN A 359 -11.00 -26.04 -12.43
C GLN A 359 -12.09 -25.29 -11.68
N GLY A 360 -12.66 -24.26 -12.30
CA GLY A 360 -13.78 -23.54 -11.71
C GLY A 360 -14.99 -23.53 -12.63
N LYS A 361 -16.11 -23.08 -12.05
CA LYS A 361 -17.41 -22.93 -12.71
C LYS A 361 -17.91 -21.48 -12.64
N GLU A 362 -17.33 -20.73 -11.70
CA GLU A 362 -17.52 -19.32 -11.47
C GLU A 362 -17.08 -18.53 -12.70
N GLN A 363 -17.67 -17.35 -12.90
CA GLN A 363 -17.54 -16.56 -14.11
C GLN A 363 -17.04 -15.17 -13.73
N LEU A 364 -16.09 -14.66 -14.50
CA LEU A 364 -15.77 -13.25 -14.58
C LEU A 364 -16.74 -12.63 -15.60
N GLU A 365 -17.64 -11.77 -15.13
CA GLU A 365 -18.82 -11.33 -15.89
C GLU A 365 -18.62 -9.94 -16.48
N GLU A 366 -18.23 -8.98 -15.65
CA GLU A 366 -18.07 -7.59 -16.06
C GLU A 366 -16.62 -7.14 -15.88
N PHE A 367 -16.17 -6.28 -16.79
CA PHE A 367 -14.90 -5.58 -16.67
C PHE A 367 -15.05 -4.19 -17.28
N GLU A 368 -14.77 -3.17 -16.46
CA GLU A 368 -14.61 -1.81 -16.93
C GLU A 368 -13.25 -1.25 -16.52
N MET A 369 -12.71 -0.37 -17.35
CA MET A 369 -11.48 0.33 -17.02
C MET A 369 -11.49 1.78 -17.48
N ARG A 370 -10.70 2.60 -16.79
CA ARG A 370 -10.41 3.98 -17.16
C ARG A 370 -8.91 4.21 -17.07
N VAL A 371 -8.32 4.76 -18.14
CA VAL A 371 -6.91 5.14 -18.18
C VAL A 371 -6.83 6.66 -18.17
N VAL A 372 -6.00 7.21 -17.29
CA VAL A 372 -5.77 8.65 -17.14
C VAL A 372 -4.29 8.94 -17.36
N GLY A 373 -3.95 10.02 -18.07
CA GLY A 373 -2.58 10.29 -18.49
C GLY A 373 -2.40 11.58 -19.29
N HIS A 374 -1.37 11.67 -20.14
CA HIS A 374 -1.11 12.87 -20.96
C HIS A 374 -0.37 12.64 -22.27
#